data_AF-A0A497A2A3-F1
#
_entry.id   AF-A0A497A2A3-F1
#
_cell.length_a   1.000
_cell.length_b   1.000
_cell.length_c   1.000
_cell.angle_alpha   90.00
_cell.angle_beta   90.00
_cell.angle_gamma   90.00
#
_symmetry.space_group_name_H-M   'P 1'
#
loop_
_entity.id
_entity.type
_entity.pdbx_description
1 polymer ?
#
loop_
_entity_poly.entity_id
_entity_poly.type
_entity_poly.pdbx_seq_one_letter_code
_entity_poly.pdbx_strand_id
1 'polypeptide(L)'
;MYPDSEILFPPRCIPQLRDLRGPEWAELVDRVAALPDGHEDVLGFSLMMIKMASCLTCDLDSYRASLGCCTCARRTASGFKGSDKEIIRLFEQAREEVRDYLASGDVPKPIAALVGQSA
;
A
#
# COMPACT_ATOMS: atom_id res chain seq x y z
N MET A 1 13.23 0.70 -19.77
CA MET A 1 12.77 0.49 -18.39
C MET A 1 11.67 1.50 -18.14
N TYR A 2 10.46 1.08 -17.76
CA TYR A 2 9.36 2.01 -17.53
C TYR A 2 9.67 2.84 -16.27
N PRO A 3 9.85 4.17 -16.38
CA PRO A 3 10.38 4.99 -15.29
C PRO A 3 9.43 5.10 -14.08
N ASP A 4 8.15 4.83 -14.28
CA ASP A 4 7.11 4.97 -13.26
C ASP A 4 6.67 3.64 -12.63
N SER A 5 7.36 2.54 -12.96
CA SER A 5 7.03 1.20 -12.50
C SER A 5 8.08 0.67 -11.53
N GLU A 6 7.60 0.26 -10.37
CA GLU A 6 8.39 -0.38 -9.31
C GLU A 6 7.95 -1.84 -9.16
N ILE A 7 8.76 -2.66 -8.49
CA ILE A 7 8.47 -4.10 -8.32
C ILE A 7 7.18 -4.31 -7.52
N LEU A 8 6.93 -3.46 -6.53
CA LEU A 8 5.73 -3.49 -5.68
C LEU A 8 5.09 -2.11 -5.60
N PHE A 9 3.91 -2.04 -4.98
CA PHE A 9 3.22 -0.78 -4.74
C PHE A 9 4.12 0.19 -3.95
N PRO A 10 4.38 1.41 -4.46
CA PRO A 10 5.25 2.36 -3.78
C PRO A 10 4.47 3.38 -2.94
N PRO A 11 4.92 3.72 -1.72
CA PRO A 11 4.24 4.67 -0.83
C PRO A 11 3.95 6.05 -1.45
N ARG A 12 4.82 6.53 -2.36
CA ARG A 12 4.61 7.80 -3.10
C ARG A 12 3.29 7.88 -3.89
N CYS A 13 2.65 6.75 -4.17
CA CYS A 13 1.36 6.74 -4.85
C CYS A 13 0.18 6.98 -3.90
N ILE A 14 0.33 6.82 -2.58
CA ILE A 14 -0.74 6.92 -1.58
C ILE A 14 -1.51 8.25 -1.68
N PRO A 15 -0.86 9.44 -1.71
CA PRO A 15 -1.58 10.71 -1.77
C PRO A 15 -2.50 10.85 -3.00
N GLN A 16 -2.15 10.17 -4.11
CA GLN A 16 -2.92 10.23 -5.36
C GLN A 16 -4.22 9.42 -5.30
N LEU A 17 -4.43 8.65 -4.23
CA LEU A 17 -5.61 7.81 -4.06
C LEU A 17 -6.73 8.53 -3.29
N ARG A 18 -6.45 9.67 -2.68
CA ARG A 18 -7.34 10.38 -1.74
C ARG A 18 -8.75 10.58 -2.30
N ASP A 19 -8.85 11.19 -3.48
CA ASP A 19 -10.12 11.63 -4.06
C ASP A 19 -10.82 10.54 -4.91
N LEU A 20 -10.43 9.28 -4.75
CA LEU A 20 -10.96 8.18 -5.56
C LEU A 20 -12.23 7.53 -5.01
N ARG A 21 -12.52 7.73 -3.72
CA ARG A 21 -13.67 7.15 -3.02
C ARG A 21 -14.27 8.17 -2.04
N GLY A 22 -15.11 7.73 -1.12
CA GLY A 22 -15.82 8.59 -0.17
C GLY A 22 -14.93 9.14 0.96
N PRO A 23 -15.54 9.86 1.91
CA PRO A 23 -14.82 10.63 2.93
C PRO A 23 -14.03 9.75 3.90
N GLU A 24 -14.54 8.58 4.28
CA GLU A 24 -13.82 7.66 5.19
C GLU A 24 -12.51 7.16 4.54
N TRP A 25 -12.52 6.94 3.22
CA TRP A 25 -11.31 6.59 2.46
C TRP A 25 -10.34 7.77 2.36
N ALA A 26 -10.83 8.98 2.07
CA ALA A 26 -9.99 10.17 1.99
C ALA A 26 -9.27 10.44 3.33
N GLU A 27 -9.97 10.29 4.46
CA GLU A 27 -9.39 10.43 5.80
C GLU A 27 -8.30 9.39 6.07
N LEU A 28 -8.52 8.13 5.70
CA LEU A 28 -7.50 7.09 5.79
C LEU A 28 -6.26 7.46 4.96
N VAL A 29 -6.45 7.87 3.71
CA VAL A 29 -5.35 8.22 2.81
C VAL A 29 -4.58 9.43 3.34
N ASP A 30 -5.26 10.48 3.79
CA ASP A 30 -4.63 11.69 4.35
C ASP A 30 -3.78 11.34 5.59
N ARG A 31 -4.31 10.48 6.47
CA ARG A 31 -3.60 10.00 7.67
C ARG A 31 -2.35 9.20 7.30
N VAL A 32 -2.47 8.24 6.40
CA VAL A 32 -1.34 7.36 6.01
C VAL A 32 -0.28 8.14 5.23
N ALA A 33 -0.69 9.05 4.34
CA ALA A 33 0.23 9.87 3.54
C ALA A 33 1.10 10.82 4.37
N ALA A 34 0.68 11.16 5.59
CA ALA A 34 1.43 12.03 6.49
C ALA A 34 2.50 11.29 7.32
N LEU A 35 2.53 9.96 7.26
CA LEU A 35 3.43 9.13 8.05
C LEU A 35 4.71 8.76 7.27
N PRO A 36 5.83 8.47 7.97
CA PRO A 36 7.04 7.99 7.31
C PRO A 36 6.82 6.63 6.63
N ASP A 37 7.55 6.36 5.55
CA ASP A 37 7.43 5.12 4.76
C ASP A 37 7.59 3.83 5.59
N GLY A 38 8.38 3.88 6.67
CA GLY A 38 8.61 2.74 7.58
C GLY A 38 7.54 2.55 8.66
N HIS A 39 6.56 3.43 8.77
CA HIS A 39 5.49 3.34 9.76
C HIS A 39 4.54 2.17 9.43
N GLU A 40 4.07 1.45 10.46
CA GLU A 40 3.21 0.27 10.31
C GLU A 40 1.97 0.51 9.44
N ASP A 41 1.31 1.66 9.57
CA ASP A 41 0.17 2.06 8.73
C ASP A 41 0.55 2.23 7.25
N VAL A 42 1.73 2.77 6.93
CA VAL A 42 2.17 2.91 5.53
C VAL A 42 2.51 1.54 4.95
N LEU A 43 3.18 0.69 5.74
CA LEU A 43 3.48 -0.69 5.37
C LEU A 43 2.19 -1.51 5.17
N GLY A 44 1.22 -1.38 6.08
CA GLY A 44 -0.08 -2.05 6.02
C GLY A 44 -0.91 -1.61 4.81
N PHE A 45 -0.94 -0.31 4.52
CA PHE A 45 -1.60 0.22 3.33
C PHE A 45 -0.92 -0.29 2.05
N SER A 46 0.42 -0.31 2.04
CA SER A 46 1.19 -0.84 0.91
C SER A 46 0.92 -2.33 0.70
N LEU A 47 0.89 -3.12 1.77
CA LEU A 47 0.57 -4.55 1.72
C LEU A 47 -0.87 -4.80 1.22
N MET A 48 -1.83 -4.02 1.69
CA MET A 48 -3.21 -4.06 1.18
C MET A 48 -3.24 -3.83 -0.33
N MET A 49 -2.57 -2.77 -0.82
CA MET A 49 -2.53 -2.46 -2.25
C MET A 49 -1.79 -3.53 -3.07
N ILE A 50 -0.71 -4.10 -2.56
CA ILE A 50 0.02 -5.22 -3.20
C ILE A 50 -0.92 -6.41 -3.44
N LYS A 51 -1.74 -6.76 -2.44
CA LYS A 51 -2.72 -7.85 -2.54
C LYS A 51 -3.85 -7.51 -3.50
N MET A 52 -4.45 -6.32 -3.37
CA MET A 52 -5.58 -5.92 -4.20
C MET A 52 -5.22 -5.75 -5.67
N ALA A 53 -4.03 -5.24 -5.98
CA ALA A 53 -3.55 -5.02 -7.34
C ALA A 53 -2.79 -6.24 -7.92
N SER A 54 -2.66 -7.32 -7.14
CA SER A 54 -1.87 -8.52 -7.50
C SER A 54 -0.45 -8.19 -7.97
N CYS A 55 0.24 -7.26 -7.28
CA CYS A 55 1.56 -6.78 -7.68
C CYS A 55 2.59 -7.90 -7.83
N LEU A 56 2.50 -8.96 -7.02
CA LEU A 56 3.40 -10.13 -7.09
C LEU A 56 3.33 -10.92 -8.39
N THR A 57 2.30 -10.66 -9.22
CA THR A 57 2.14 -11.27 -10.55
C THR A 57 2.40 -10.27 -11.68
N CYS A 58 2.87 -9.06 -11.36
CA CYS A 58 3.17 -8.03 -12.33
C CYS A 58 4.59 -8.20 -12.86
N ASP A 59 4.70 -8.75 -14.06
CA ASP A 59 5.97 -8.86 -14.78
C ASP A 59 6.15 -7.69 -15.76
N LEU A 60 7.40 -7.41 -16.18
CA LEU A 60 7.76 -6.29 -17.06
C LEU A 60 7.04 -6.34 -18.42
N ASP A 61 6.68 -7.54 -18.88
CA ASP A 61 5.90 -7.75 -20.11
C ASP A 61 4.38 -7.62 -19.90
N SER A 62 3.92 -7.44 -18.67
CA SER A 62 2.50 -7.28 -18.36
C SER A 62 2.00 -5.90 -18.79
N TYR A 63 0.78 -5.85 -19.33
CA TYR A 63 0.08 -4.57 -19.59
C TYR A 63 0.07 -3.65 -18.36
N ARG A 64 -0.03 -4.21 -17.14
CA ARG A 64 0.03 -3.44 -15.89
C ARG A 64 1.37 -2.72 -15.69
N ALA A 65 2.49 -3.36 -16.01
CA ALA A 65 3.82 -2.75 -15.87
C ALA A 65 4.00 -1.55 -16.80
N SER A 66 3.32 -1.54 -17.96
CA SER A 66 3.34 -0.40 -18.89
C SER A 66 2.51 0.81 -18.42
N LEU A 67 1.58 0.64 -17.46
CA LEU A 67 0.69 1.71 -16.99
C LEU A 67 1.32 2.61 -15.91
N GLY A 68 2.37 2.15 -15.22
CA GLY A 68 2.91 2.78 -14.02
C GLY A 68 2.13 2.42 -12.74
N CYS A 69 2.84 2.30 -11.62
CA CYS A 69 2.27 1.82 -10.36
C CYS A 69 1.14 2.71 -9.84
N CYS A 70 1.25 4.04 -9.96
CA CYS A 70 0.20 4.94 -9.48
C CYS A 70 -1.09 4.82 -10.31
N THR A 71 -0.98 4.64 -11.64
CA THR A 71 -2.16 4.38 -12.49
C THR A 71 -2.82 3.05 -12.13
N CYS A 72 -2.03 1.99 -11.92
CA CYS A 72 -2.54 0.68 -11.51
C CYS A 72 -3.22 0.75 -10.14
N ALA A 73 -2.62 1.45 -9.18
CA ALA A 73 -3.18 1.69 -7.86
C ALA A 73 -4.51 2.44 -7.91
N ARG A 74 -4.58 3.55 -8.67
CA ARG A 74 -5.82 4.31 -8.86
C ARG A 74 -6.93 3.44 -9.42
N ARG A 75 -6.65 2.66 -10.47
CA ARG A 75 -7.63 1.73 -11.07
C ARG A 75 -8.11 0.68 -10.08
N THR A 76 -7.20 0.14 -9.26
CA THR A 76 -7.50 -0.86 -8.24
C THR A 76 -8.40 -0.29 -7.14
N ALA A 77 -8.01 0.86 -6.58
CA ALA A 77 -8.76 1.53 -5.52
C ALA A 77 -10.13 2.00 -6.01
N SER A 78 -10.24 2.64 -7.19
CA SER A 78 -11.53 3.06 -7.75
C SER A 78 -12.41 1.87 -8.18
N GLY A 79 -11.80 0.79 -8.68
CA GLY A 79 -12.51 -0.39 -9.17
C GLY A 79 -13.02 -1.33 -8.07
N PHE A 80 -12.62 -1.12 -6.81
CA PHE A 80 -13.13 -1.90 -5.68
C PHE A 80 -14.64 -1.69 -5.50
N LYS A 81 -15.39 -2.79 -5.52
CA LYS A 81 -16.87 -2.79 -5.53
C LYS A 81 -17.50 -2.67 -4.14
N GLY A 82 -16.75 -2.89 -3.07
CA GLY A 82 -17.23 -2.74 -1.70
C GLY A 82 -17.26 -1.29 -1.23
N SER A 83 -17.88 -1.05 -0.09
CA SER A 83 -17.92 0.23 0.61
C SER A 83 -16.55 0.67 1.14
N ASP A 84 -16.43 1.93 1.52
CA ASP A 84 -15.22 2.45 2.16
C ASP A 84 -14.89 1.68 3.45
N LYS A 85 -15.90 1.33 4.23
CA LYS A 85 -15.73 0.47 5.43
C LYS A 85 -15.13 -0.89 5.10
N GLU A 86 -15.48 -1.48 3.97
CA GLU A 86 -14.96 -2.79 3.56
C GLU A 86 -13.50 -2.70 3.10
N ILE A 87 -13.12 -1.68 2.31
CA ILE A 87 -11.71 -1.50 1.93
C ILE A 87 -10.85 -1.09 3.14
N ILE A 88 -11.40 -0.29 4.07
CA ILE A 88 -10.72 0.04 5.33
C ILE A 88 -10.51 -1.22 6.19
N ARG A 89 -11.45 -2.17 6.19
CA ARG A 89 -11.22 -3.47 6.86
C ARG A 89 -10.08 -4.26 6.22
N LEU A 90 -9.92 -4.22 4.90
CA LEU A 90 -8.77 -4.84 4.22
C LEU A 90 -7.45 -4.17 4.63
N PHE A 91 -7.47 -2.85 4.80
CA PHE A 91 -6.34 -2.11 5.35
C PHE A 91 -6.00 -2.57 6.77
N GLU A 92 -6.97 -2.62 7.68
CA GLU A 92 -6.71 -3.03 9.07
C GLU A 92 -6.23 -4.50 9.16
N GLN A 93 -6.76 -5.39 8.33
CA GLN A 93 -6.25 -6.77 8.22
C GLN A 93 -4.78 -6.81 7.78
N ALA A 94 -4.44 -6.04 6.74
CA ALA A 94 -3.06 -5.98 6.27
C ALA A 94 -2.12 -5.31 7.28
N ARG A 95 -2.60 -4.31 8.00
CA ARG A 95 -1.86 -3.65 9.09
C ARG A 95 -1.57 -4.63 10.23
N GLU A 96 -2.54 -5.46 10.61
CA GLU A 96 -2.33 -6.47 11.65
C GLU A 96 -1.31 -7.53 11.21
N GLU A 97 -1.37 -7.99 9.96
CA GLU A 97 -0.33 -8.89 9.43
C GLU A 97 1.08 -8.27 9.49
N VAL A 98 1.20 -6.96 9.21
CA VAL A 98 2.47 -6.26 9.36
C VAL A 98 2.92 -6.25 10.82
N ARG A 99 2.03 -5.95 11.76
CA ARG A 99 2.34 -5.95 13.20
C ARG A 99 2.77 -7.32 13.70
N ASP A 100 2.04 -8.35 13.32
CA ASP A 100 2.37 -9.74 13.68
C ASP A 100 3.76 -10.10 13.16
N TYR A 101 4.07 -9.75 11.91
CA TYR A 101 5.40 -9.98 11.35
C TYR A 101 6.49 -9.18 12.07
N LEU A 102 6.24 -7.91 12.38
CA LEU A 102 7.19 -7.08 13.13
C LEU A 102 7.44 -7.60 14.56
N ALA A 103 6.40 -8.14 15.21
CA ALA A 103 6.46 -8.71 16.56
C ALA A 103 7.09 -10.11 16.60
N SER A 104 7.04 -10.87 15.50
CA SER A 104 7.56 -12.25 15.42
C SER A 104 9.05 -12.37 15.73
N GLY A 105 9.82 -11.30 15.55
CA GLY A 105 11.29 -11.31 15.66
C GLY A 105 12.00 -11.86 14.42
N ASP A 106 11.25 -12.27 13.38
CA ASP A 106 11.80 -12.77 12.11
C ASP A 106 12.31 -11.65 11.19
N VAL A 107 12.05 -10.39 11.57
CA VAL A 107 12.53 -9.23 10.81
C VAL A 107 14.06 -9.16 10.85
N PRO A 108 14.75 -9.17 9.71
CA PRO A 108 16.20 -9.00 9.68
C PRO A 108 16.62 -7.71 10.39
N LYS A 109 17.64 -7.78 11.26
CA LYS A 109 18.11 -6.65 12.08
C LYS A 109 18.30 -5.32 11.30
N PRO A 110 18.86 -5.32 10.07
CA PRO A 110 18.99 -4.08 9.31
C PRO A 110 17.64 -3.45 8.96
N ILE A 111 16.62 -4.26 8.70
CA ILE A 111 15.26 -3.81 8.37
C ILE A 111 14.51 -3.36 9.63
N ALA A 112 14.67 -4.08 10.74
CA ALA A 112 14.08 -3.70 12.03
C ALA A 112 14.52 -2.28 12.46
N ALA A 113 15.77 -1.92 12.20
CA ALA A 113 16.29 -0.58 12.48
C ALA A 113 15.61 0.54 11.65
N LEU A 114 15.13 0.24 10.44
CA LEU A 114 14.43 1.20 9.58
C LEU A 114 12.98 1.42 10.03
N VAL A 115 12.34 0.36 10.54
CA VAL A 115 10.97 0.41 11.06
C VAL A 115 10.92 1.14 12.41
N GLY A 116 11.83 0.81 13.33
CA GLY A 116 11.85 1.37 14.69
C GLY A 116 12.22 2.86 14.80
N GLN A 117 12.74 3.47 13.73
CA GLN A 117 13.02 4.92 13.66
C GLN A 117 11.82 5.74 13.18
N SER A 118 10.74 5.07 12.76
CA SER A 118 9.56 5.69 12.14
C SER A 118 8.31 5.64 13.03
N ALA A 119 8.44 5.18 14.28
CA ALA A 119 7.38 5.01 15.28
C ALA A 119 7.29 6.19 16.25
#